data_AF-A0A662BH49-F1
#
_entry.id   AF-A0A662BH49-F1
#
_cell.length_a   1.000
_cell.length_b   1.000
_cell.length_c   1.000
_cell.angle_alpha   90.00
_cell.angle_beta   90.00
_cell.angle_gamma   90.00
#
_symmetry.space_group_name_H-M   'P 1'
#
loop_
_entity.id
_entity.type
_entity.pdbx_description
1 polymer ?
#
loop_
_entity_poly.entity_id
_entity_poly.type
_entity_poly.pdbx_seq_one_letter_code
_entity_poly.pdbx_strand_id
1 'polypeptide(L)' 'DKKFFGKTFTIHAGNLELQQQIELGMTAKEIRVTWQKDVEEFKKIRNKYLIYD' A
#
# COMPACT_ATOMS: atom_id res chain seq x y z
N ASP A 1 9.71 20.42 0.86
CA ASP A 1 10.01 20.36 -0.59
C ASP A 1 8.94 19.55 -1.32
N LYS A 2 8.08 20.18 -2.12
CA LYS A 2 6.97 19.52 -2.85
C LYS A 2 7.43 18.71 -4.09
N LYS A 3 8.71 18.36 -4.17
CA LYS A 3 9.34 17.73 -5.35
C LYS A 3 9.64 16.24 -5.22
N PHE A 4 9.42 15.64 -4.04
CA PHE A 4 9.70 14.22 -3.83
C PHE A 4 8.69 13.32 -4.54
N PHE A 5 7.39 13.62 -4.41
CA PHE A 5 6.34 12.87 -5.09
C PHE A 5 6.10 13.40 -6.50
N GLY A 6 6.36 12.56 -7.51
CA GLY A 6 6.01 12.86 -8.89
C GLY A 6 4.49 12.84 -9.11
N LYS A 7 4.02 13.45 -10.20
CA LYS A 7 2.58 13.52 -10.55
C LYS A 7 1.90 12.15 -10.67
N THR A 8 2.66 11.09 -10.91
CA THR A 8 2.17 9.72 -11.08
C THR A 8 2.32 8.86 -9.82
N PHE A 9 2.83 9.40 -8.72
CA PHE A 9 3.08 8.62 -7.50
C PHE A 9 1.84 7.89 -7.00
N THR A 10 0.72 8.60 -6.90
CA THR A 10 -0.57 8.05 -6.44
C THR A 10 -1.18 7.07 -7.43
N ILE A 11 -0.85 7.19 -8.72
CA ILE A 11 -1.24 6.23 -9.76
C ILE A 11 -0.50 4.91 -9.55
N HIS A 12 0.81 4.96 -9.28
CA HIS A 12 1.60 3.75 -9.00
C HIS A 12 1.26 3.13 -7.65
N ALA A 13 0.99 3.95 -6.64
CA ALA A 13 0.56 3.48 -5.32
C ALA A 13 -0.87 2.90 -5.34
N GLY A 14 -1.69 3.30 -6.32
CA GLY A 14 -3.09 2.89 -6.43
C GLY A 14 -4.04 3.66 -5.52
N ASN A 15 -3.54 4.54 -4.65
CA ASN A 15 -4.34 5.42 -3.78
C ASN A 15 -3.57 6.68 -3.37
N LEU A 16 -4.24 7.56 -2.61
CA LEU A 16 -3.64 8.77 -2.02
C LEU A 16 -3.00 8.52 -0.64
N GLU A 17 -3.35 7.42 0.01
CA GLU A 17 -3.05 7.15 1.42
C GLU A 17 -1.55 7.01 1.68
N LEU A 18 -0.82 6.30 0.81
CA LEU A 18 0.62 6.10 0.99
C LEU A 18 1.38 7.44 1.01
N GLN A 19 0.99 8.39 0.15
CA GLN A 19 1.62 9.71 0.15
C GLN A 19 1.36 10.43 1.47
N GLN A 20 0.10 10.44 1.91
CA GLN A 20 -0.32 11.10 3.15
C GLN A 20 0.39 10.51 4.38
N GLN A 21 0.53 9.19 4.45
CA GLN A 21 1.22 8.51 5.55
C GLN A 21 2.70 8.91 5.64
N ILE A 22 3.38 9.02 4.49
CA ILE A 22 4.78 9.48 4.43
C ILE A 22 4.88 10.95 4.82
N GLU A 23 3.98 11.80 4.34
CA GLU A 23 3.92 13.22 4.69
C GLU A 23 3.62 13.47 6.18
N LEU A 24 2.89 12.55 6.83
CA LEU A 24 2.64 12.54 8.27
C LEU A 24 3.85 12.03 9.08
N GLY A 25 4.94 11.63 8.43
CA GLY A 25 6.16 11.15 9.08
C GLY A 25 6.07 9.72 9.61
N MET A 26 5.11 8.92 9.14
CA MET A 26 5.03 7.51 9.52
C MET A 26 6.25 6.75 9.00
N THR A 27 6.75 5.83 9.82
CA THR A 27 7.81 4.91 9.42
C THR A 27 7.28 3.88 8.43
N ALA A 28 8.17 3.33 7.61
CA ALA A 28 7.82 2.24 6.69
C ALA A 28 7.22 1.01 7.41
N LYS A 29 7.60 0.78 8.68
CA LYS A 29 7.03 -0.30 9.49
C LYS A 29 5.56 -0.03 9.83
N GLU A 30 5.24 1.18 10.28
CA GLU A 30 3.86 1.58 10.59
C GLU A 30 2.98 1.55 9.35
N ILE A 31 3.49 2.06 8.22
CA ILE A 31 2.79 2.02 6.93
C ILE A 31 2.45 0.58 6.54
N ARG A 32 3.41 -0.36 6.61
CA ARG A 32 3.17 -1.78 6.28
C ARG A 32 2.12 -2.43 7.18
N VAL A 33 2.04 -2.03 8.45
CA VAL A 33 1.01 -2.53 9.36
C VAL A 33 -0.38 -2.12 8.88
N THR A 34 -0.55 -0.92 8.31
CA THR A 34 -1.85 -0.46 7.79
C THR A 34 -2.37 -1.34 6.64
N TRP A 35 -1.48 -1.95 5.85
CA TRP A 35 -1.84 -2.81 4.73
C TRP A 35 -2.18 -4.25 5.13
N GLN A 36 -1.77 -4.69 6.33
CA GLN A 36 -1.80 -6.10 6.72
C GLN A 36 -3.20 -6.70 6.64
N LYS A 37 -4.22 -5.93 7.09
CA LYS A 37 -5.61 -6.37 7.07
C LYS A 37 -6.10 -6.68 5.64
N ASP A 38 -5.93 -5.73 4.73
CA ASP A 38 -6.41 -5.87 3.35
C ASP A 38 -5.62 -6.93 2.58
N VAL A 39 -4.32 -7.08 2.87
CA VAL A 39 -3.48 -8.16 2.32
C VAL A 39 -3.98 -9.53 2.78
N GLU A 40 -4.37 -9.68 4.05
CA GLU A 40 -4.95 -10.91 4.59
C GLU A 40 -6.31 -11.22 3.98
N GLU A 41 -7.17 -10.21 3.79
CA GLU A 41 -8.45 -10.37 3.10
C GLU A 41 -8.26 -10.76 1.63
N PHE A 42 -7.33 -10.13 0.92
CA PHE A 42 -7.00 -10.47 -0.45
C PHE A 42 -6.45 -11.90 -0.58
N LYS A 43 -5.61 -12.34 0.35
CA LYS A 43 -5.11 -13.74 0.38
C LYS A 43 -6.26 -14.75 0.43
N LYS A 44 -7.31 -14.49 1.21
CA LYS A 44 -8.50 -15.37 1.27
C LYS A 44 -9.23 -15.43 -0.07
N ILE A 45 -9.32 -14.32 -0.79
CA ILE A 45 -9.91 -14.27 -2.14
C ILE A 45 -9.03 -15.02 -3.13
N ARG A 46 -7.72 -14.72 -3.14
CA ARG A 46 -6.71 -15.32 -4.01
C ARG A 46 -6.66 -16.84 -3.91
N ASN A 47 -6.87 -17.40 -2.72
CA ASN A 47 -6.82 -18.85 -2.49
C ASN A 47 -7.74 -19.66 -3.41
N LYS A 48 -8.88 -19.10 -3.85
CA LYS A 48 -9.80 -19.78 -4.79
C LYS A 48 -9.21 -20.00 -6.18
N TYR A 49 -8.15 -19.28 -6.52
CA TYR A 49 -7.59 -19.21 -7.87
C TYR A 49 -6.12 -19.64 -7.90
N LEU A 50 -5.60 -20.23 -6.83
CA LEU A 50 -4.24 -20.77 -6.80
C LEU A 50 -4.18 -22.05 -7.64
N ILE A 51 -3.21 -22.10 -8.54
CA ILE A 51 -2.90 -23.27 -9.39
C ILE A 51 -1.72 -24.06 -8.78
N TYR A 52 -0.94 -23.42 -7.91
CA TYR A 52 0.26 -23.97 -7.30
C TYR A 52 0.25 -23.70 -5.79
N ASP A 53 0.79 -24.66 -5.05
CA ASP A 53 1.13 -24.55 -3.63
C ASP A 53 2.50 -23.87 -3.44
#